data_AF-A0A257MFK0-F1
#
_entry.id   AF-A0A257MFK0-F1
#
_cell.length_a   1.000
_cell.length_b   1.000
_cell.length_c   1.000
_cell.angle_alpha   90.00
_cell.angle_beta   90.00
_cell.angle_gamma   90.00
#
_symmetry.space_group_name_H-M   'P 1'
#
loop_
_entity.id
_entity.type
_entity.pdbx_description
1 polymer ?
#
loop_
_entity_poly.entity_id
_entity_poly.type
_entity_poly.pdbx_seq_one_letter_code
_entity_poly.pdbx_strand_id
1 'polypeptide(L)' 'RQGARRVFLAAVHPVLTGSAVLRLYRSGVEAVLATDTLDKAVSTVSVAPIIARALGA' A
#
# COMPACT_ATOMS: atom_id res chain seq x y z
N ARG A 1 1.62 23.03 -3.22
CA ARG A 1 2.81 22.16 -3.06
C ARG A 1 3.68 22.76 -1.96
N GLN A 2 4.20 21.97 -1.01
CA GLN A 2 5.01 22.45 0.13
C GLN A 2 6.50 22.04 0.06
N GLY A 3 6.99 21.57 -1.10
CA GLY A 3 8.42 21.26 -1.28
C GLY A 3 8.87 19.86 -0.82
N ALA A 4 7.96 18.91 -0.64
CA ALA A 4 8.33 17.52 -0.36
C ALA A 4 9.17 16.94 -1.52
N ARG A 5 10.33 16.33 -1.20
CA ARG A 5 11.23 15.73 -2.20
C ARG A 5 10.68 14.44 -2.82
N ARG A 6 10.09 13.57 -2.00
CA ARG A 6 9.55 12.25 -2.39
C ARG A 6 8.33 11.95 -1.52
N VAL A 7 7.31 11.33 -2.09
CA VAL A 7 6.06 10.97 -1.38
C VAL A 7 5.73 9.52 -1.68
N PHE A 8 5.43 8.75 -0.64
CA PHE A 8 5.03 7.34 -0.74
C PHE A 8 3.65 7.18 -0.11
N LEU A 9 2.85 6.26 -0.65
CA LEU A 9 1.61 5.83 -0.01
C LEU A 9 1.82 4.46 0.60
N ALA A 10 1.52 4.31 1.89
CA ALA A 10 1.43 3.01 2.55
C ALA A 10 -0.01 2.73 2.98
N ALA A 11 -0.47 1.49 2.83
CA ALA A 11 -1.81 1.09 3.25
C ALA A 11 -1.84 -0.36 3.76
N VAL A 12 -2.47 -0.58 4.93
CA VAL A 12 -2.76 -1.94 5.40
C VAL A 12 -3.81 -2.56 4.47
N HIS A 13 -4.96 -1.92 4.30
CA HIS A 13 -6.03 -2.42 3.44
C HIS A 13 -6.10 -1.59 2.15
N PRO A 14 -5.47 -2.01 1.04
CA PRO A 14 -5.47 -1.26 -0.21
C PRO A 14 -6.80 -1.37 -0.95
N VAL A 15 -7.87 -0.79 -0.41
CA VAL A 15 -9.19 -0.78 -1.04
C VAL A 15 -9.10 -0.16 -2.44
N LEU A 16 -8.47 1.02 -2.53
CA LEU A 16 -8.03 1.70 -3.76
C LEU A 16 -8.98 1.52 -4.96
N THR A 17 -10.26 1.86 -4.77
CA THR A 17 -11.32 1.58 -5.75
C THR A 17 -11.20 2.44 -7.00
N GLY A 18 -11.77 1.93 -8.10
CA GLY A 18 -11.79 2.62 -9.38
C GLY A 18 -10.39 3.01 -9.85
N SER A 19 -10.18 4.29 -10.16
CA SER A 19 -8.91 4.82 -10.66
C SER A 19 -7.98 5.36 -9.56
N ALA A 20 -8.19 5.00 -8.30
CA ALA A 20 -7.41 5.53 -7.17
C ALA A 20 -5.89 5.37 -7.36
N VAL A 21 -5.41 4.19 -7.77
CA VAL A 21 -3.98 3.94 -8.04
C VAL A 21 -3.43 4.91 -9.09
N LEU A 22 -4.14 5.06 -10.20
CA LEU A 22 -3.76 5.99 -11.27
C LEU A 22 -3.76 7.45 -10.80
N ARG A 23 -4.73 7.85 -9.98
CA ARG A 23 -4.81 9.20 -9.40
C ARG A 23 -3.65 9.48 -8.45
N LEU A 24 -3.20 8.51 -7.67
CA LEU A 24 -2.04 8.63 -6.79
C LEU A 24 -0.74 8.81 -7.57
N TYR A 25 -0.50 7.99 -8.60
CA TYR A 25 0.69 8.18 -9.44
C TYR A 25 0.64 9.53 -10.18
N ARG A 26 -0.53 9.96 -10.66
CA ARG A 26 -0.71 11.29 -11.27
C ARG A 26 -0.51 12.45 -10.28
N SER A 27 -0.68 12.24 -8.98
CA SER A 27 -0.41 13.28 -7.96
C SER A 27 1.07 13.40 -7.60
N GLY A 28 1.92 12.50 -8.09
CA GLY A 28 3.36 12.47 -7.84
C GLY A 28 3.77 11.56 -6.67
N VAL A 29 2.92 10.61 -6.27
CA VAL A 29 3.35 9.50 -5.41
C VAL A 29 4.37 8.66 -6.17
N GLU A 30 5.48 8.38 -5.51
CA GLU A 30 6.58 7.62 -6.08
C GLU A 30 6.31 6.12 -6.09
N ALA A 31 5.74 5.58 -5.02
CA ALA A 31 5.30 4.19 -4.96
C ALA A 31 4.15 3.99 -3.98
N VAL A 32 3.36 2.95 -4.25
CA VAL A 32 2.33 2.41 -3.36
C VAL A 32 2.88 1.14 -2.71
N LEU A 33 2.98 1.16 -1.38
CA LEU A 33 3.43 0.03 -0.55
C LEU A 33 2.23 -0.49 0.24
N ALA A 34 1.65 -1.59 -0.19
CA ALA A 34 0.44 -2.12 0.45
C ALA A 34 0.61 -3.55 0.92
N THR A 35 -0.18 -3.92 1.92
CA THR A 35 -0.19 -5.30 2.37
C THR A 35 -1.09 -6.19 1.52
N ASP A 36 -0.85 -7.50 1.57
CA ASP A 36 -1.67 -8.54 0.96
C ASP A 36 -2.98 -8.86 1.72
N THR A 37 -3.41 -8.04 2.70
CA THR A 37 -4.73 -8.22 3.34
C THR A 37 -5.91 -8.09 2.38
N LEU A 38 -5.71 -7.36 1.27
CA LEU A 38 -6.58 -7.39 0.11
C LEU A 38 -5.70 -7.69 -1.10
N ASP A 39 -6.06 -8.72 -1.88
CA ASP A 39 -5.30 -9.09 -3.07
C ASP A 39 -5.47 -8.02 -4.16
N LYS A 40 -4.36 -7.35 -4.47
CA LYS A 40 -4.26 -6.24 -5.43
C LYS A 40 -2.88 -6.28 -6.08
N ALA A 41 -2.78 -5.72 -7.28
CA ALA A 41 -1.51 -5.57 -8.00
C ALA A 41 -0.43 -4.73 -7.27
N VAL A 42 -0.80 -4.02 -6.20
CA VAL A 42 0.11 -3.18 -5.40
C VAL A 42 0.51 -3.82 -4.06
N SER A 43 0.07 -5.05 -3.79
CA SER A 43 0.38 -5.76 -2.55
C SER A 43 1.82 -6.25 -2.58
N THR A 44 2.70 -5.52 -1.89
CA THR A 44 4.16 -5.73 -1.87
C THR A 44 4.68 -6.17 -0.51
N VAL A 45 3.84 -6.16 0.52
CA VAL A 45 4.19 -6.52 1.90
C VAL A 45 3.25 -7.62 2.38
N SER A 46 3.78 -8.75 2.86
CA SER A 46 2.91 -9.81 3.39
C SER A 46 2.58 -9.61 4.87
N VAL A 47 1.32 -9.82 5.26
CA VAL A 47 0.91 -9.94 6.67
C VAL A 47 1.02 -11.36 7.23
N ALA A 48 1.38 -12.36 6.40
CA ALA A 48 1.56 -13.73 6.86
C ALA A 48 2.40 -13.87 8.15
N PRO A 49 3.59 -13.24 8.31
CA PRO A 49 4.39 -13.40 9.52
C PRO A 49 3.77 -12.79 10.78
N ILE A 50 2.97 -11.71 10.65
CA ILE A 50 2.32 -11.11 11.83
C ILE A 50 1.09 -11.92 12.26
N ILE A 51 0.38 -12.53 11.30
CA ILE A 51 -0.73 -13.46 11.58
C ILE A 51 -0.19 -14.74 12.25
N ALA A 52 0.86 -15.33 11.69
CA ALA A 52 1.49 -16.53 12.25
C ALA A 52 1.87 -16.32 13.73
N ARG A 53 2.56 -15.20 14.02
CA ARG A 53 2.93 -14.81 15.38
C ARG A 53 1.73 -14.63 16.30
N ALA A 54 0.64 -14.03 15.81
CA ALA A 54 -0.58 -13.83 16.59
C ALA A 54 -1.28 -15.15 16.95
N LEU A 55 -1.10 -16.18 16.12
CA LEU A 55 -1.60 -17.55 16.37
C LEU A 55 -0.62 -18.41 17.19
N GLY A 56 0.54 -17.88 17.57
CA GLY A 56 1.55 -18.58 18.36
C GLY A 56 2.53 -19.45 17.56
N ALA A 57 2.63 -19.23 16.24
CA ALA A 57 3.68 -19.79 15.40
C ALA A 57 4.98 -18.97 15.43
#